data_AF-A0A1C6TFI6-F1
#
_entry.id   AF-A0A1C6TFI6-F1
#
_cell.length_a   1.000
_cell.length_b   1.000
_cell.length_c   1.000
_cell.angle_alpha   90.00
_cell.angle_beta   90.00
_cell.angle_gamma   90.00
#
_symmetry.space_group_name_H-M   'P 1'
#
loop_
_entity.id
_entity.type
_entity.pdbx_description
1 polymer ?
#
loop_
_entity_poly.entity_id
_entity_poly.type
_entity_poly.pdbx_seq_one_letter_code
_entity_poly.pdbx_strand_id
1 'polypeptide(L)'
;MLRWEYALLVRRRQASSDDIGWEITFHWYGPDGTMLDVTPYGDTALAHLNRAGDQGWELVAMSEDPSLPGNHELHRYHLKRPKAQLAPRQRAVRGVGRGGRRSVTG
;
A
#
# COMPACT_ATOMS: atom_id res chain seq x y z
N MET A 1 20.41 4.61 -6.47
CA MET A 1 19.92 3.23 -6.28
C MET A 1 18.43 3.28 -6.02
N LEU A 2 17.64 2.52 -6.77
CA LEU A 2 16.19 2.42 -6.59
C LEU A 2 15.90 1.75 -5.24
N ARG A 3 15.00 2.32 -4.44
CA ARG A 3 14.50 1.69 -3.21
C ARG A 3 13.17 1.03 -3.53
N TRP A 4 12.95 -0.16 -2.98
CA TRP A 4 11.70 -0.90 -3.14
C TRP A 4 10.92 -0.88 -1.84
N GLU A 5 9.60 -0.93 -1.96
CA GLU A 5 8.72 -1.23 -0.85
C GLU A 5 7.87 -2.45 -1.18
N TYR A 6 7.48 -3.17 -0.12
CA TYR A 6 6.83 -4.46 -0.21
C TYR A 6 5.50 -4.42 0.52
N ALA A 7 4.53 -5.13 -0.02
CA ALA A 7 3.24 -5.33 0.61
C ALA A 7 2.83 -6.80 0.49
N LEU A 8 1.88 -7.20 1.31
CA LEU A 8 1.31 -8.53 1.29
C LEU A 8 -0.21 -8.45 1.29
N LEU A 9 -0.84 -9.05 0.29
CA LEU A 9 -2.27 -9.34 0.33
C LEU A 9 -2.46 -10.77 0.80
N VAL A 10 -3.24 -10.95 1.86
CA VAL A 10 -3.58 -12.27 2.41
C VAL A 10 -5.05 -12.54 2.15
N ARG A 11 -5.34 -13.61 1.41
CA ARG A 11 -6.68 -14.20 1.31
C ARG A 11 -6.74 -15.37 2.28
N ARG A 12 -7.73 -15.37 3.17
CA ARG A 12 -7.94 -16.43 4.14
C ARG A 12 -9.37 -16.92 4.09
N ARG A 13 -9.56 -18.24 4.09
CA ARG A 13 -10.84 -18.87 4.38
C ARG A 13 -10.90 -19.25 5.87
N GLN A 14 -11.89 -18.75 6.58
CA GLN A 14 -12.08 -18.98 8.01
C GLN A 14 -13.54 -19.23 8.37
N ALA A 15 -13.78 -19.74 9.58
CA ALA A 15 -15.13 -19.86 10.10
C ALA A 15 -15.71 -18.45 10.27
N SER A 16 -16.95 -18.26 9.82
CA SER A 16 -17.62 -16.97 10.00
C SER A 16 -17.98 -16.75 11.47
N SER A 17 -17.94 -15.49 11.93
CA SER A 17 -18.25 -15.12 13.32
C SER A 17 -19.73 -15.22 13.68
N ASP A 18 -20.61 -15.26 12.68
CA ASP A 18 -22.07 -15.13 12.85
C ASP A 18 -22.80 -16.49 12.83
N ASP A 19 -22.07 -17.57 13.11
CA ASP A 19 -22.54 -18.94 13.37
C ASP A 19 -23.52 -19.52 12.33
N ILE A 20 -23.02 -19.73 11.11
CA ILE A 20 -23.12 -20.96 10.28
C ILE A 20 -22.38 -20.66 8.96
N GLY A 21 -21.19 -21.26 8.77
CA GLY A 21 -20.51 -21.29 7.48
C GLY A 21 -19.06 -20.81 7.46
N TRP A 22 -18.57 -20.58 6.24
CA TRP A 22 -17.22 -20.15 5.96
C TRP A 22 -17.26 -18.79 5.29
N GLU A 23 -16.30 -17.94 5.62
CA GLU A 23 -16.08 -16.66 4.96
C GLU A 23 -14.68 -16.60 4.35
N ILE A 24 -14.53 -15.78 3.33
CA ILE A 24 -13.24 -15.43 2.73
C ILE A 24 -12.96 -13.99 3.10
N THR A 25 -11.85 -13.76 3.79
CA THR A 25 -11.39 -12.42 4.16
C THR A 25 -10.12 -12.06 3.41
N PHE A 26 -9.94 -10.75 3.19
CA PHE A 26 -8.80 -10.18 2.49
C PHE A 26 -8.14 -9.12 3.38
N HIS A 27 -6.87 -9.31 3.71
CA HIS A 27 -6.10 -8.39 4.53
C HIS A 27 -4.89 -7.87 3.74
N TRP A 28 -4.74 -6.55 3.70
CA TRP A 28 -3.58 -5.88 3.12
C TRP A 28 -2.60 -5.49 4.22
N TYR A 29 -1.35 -5.91 4.08
CA TYR A 29 -0.24 -5.50 4.93
C TYR A 29 0.65 -4.53 4.15
N GLY A 30 0.67 -3.28 4.60
CA GLY A 30 1.43 -2.20 4.01
C GLY A 30 2.93 -2.26 4.32
N PRO A 31 3.75 -1.51 3.57
CA PRO A 31 5.21 -1.47 3.77
C PRO A 31 5.65 -0.85 5.10
N ASP A 32 4.74 -0.16 5.79
CA ASP A 32 4.91 0.44 7.11
C ASP A 32 4.46 -0.50 8.24
N GLY A 33 4.03 -1.72 7.93
CA GLY A 33 3.52 -2.68 8.89
C GLY A 33 2.05 -2.48 9.24
N THR A 34 1.35 -1.54 8.59
CA THR A 34 -0.09 -1.38 8.76
C THR A 34 -0.83 -2.57 8.20
N MET A 35 -1.94 -2.94 8.86
CA MET A 35 -2.87 -3.94 8.37
C MET A 35 -4.21 -3.26 8.09
N LEU A 36 -4.75 -3.47 6.89
CA LEU A 36 -6.06 -3.00 6.47
C LEU A 36 -6.92 -4.20 6.07
N ASP A 37 -8.12 -4.28 6.63
CA ASP A 37 -9.14 -5.17 6.07
C ASP A 37 -9.64 -4.56 4.76
N VAL A 38 -9.43 -5.29 3.68
CA VAL A 38 -9.82 -4.89 2.33
C VAL A 38 -10.95 -5.77 1.78
N THR A 39 -11.51 -6.68 2.59
CA THR A 39 -12.66 -7.51 2.24
C THR A 39 -13.81 -6.70 1.62
N PRO A 40 -14.18 -5.50 2.14
CA PRO A 40 -15.27 -4.70 1.55
C PRO A 40 -14.99 -4.18 0.14
N TYR A 41 -13.73 -4.19 -0.33
CA TYR A 41 -13.38 -3.65 -1.64
C TYR A 41 -13.52 -4.66 -2.79
N GLY A 42 -13.97 -5.88 -2.50
CA GLY A 42 -14.29 -6.92 -3.47
C GLY A 42 -14.10 -8.34 -2.92
N ASP A 43 -14.83 -9.28 -3.51
CA ASP A 43 -14.92 -10.66 -2.99
C ASP A 43 -13.90 -11.62 -3.61
N THR A 44 -13.00 -11.11 -4.47
CA THR A 44 -12.00 -11.93 -5.17
C THR A 44 -10.60 -11.38 -5.03
N ALA A 45 -9.61 -12.28 -4.96
CA ALA A 45 -8.19 -11.88 -4.96
C ALA A 45 -7.84 -11.07 -6.22
N LEU A 46 -8.41 -11.43 -7.38
CA LEU A 46 -8.16 -10.75 -8.64
C LEU A 46 -8.59 -9.28 -8.60
N ALA A 47 -9.74 -8.97 -8.00
CA ALA A 47 -10.20 -7.58 -7.86
C ALA A 47 -9.20 -6.74 -7.04
N HIS A 48 -8.66 -7.31 -5.97
CA HIS A 48 -7.64 -6.64 -5.15
C HIS A 48 -6.30 -6.51 -5.86
N LEU A 49 -5.87 -7.54 -6.59
CA LEU A 49 -4.64 -7.51 -7.39
C LEU A 49 -4.72 -6.48 -8.52
N ASN A 50 -5.87 -6.37 -9.20
CA ASN A 50 -6.09 -5.34 -10.22
C ASN A 50 -5.97 -3.94 -9.62
N ARG A 51 -6.67 -3.68 -8.49
CA ARG A 51 -6.57 -2.39 -7.79
C ARG A 51 -5.14 -2.10 -7.32
N ALA A 52 -4.41 -3.10 -6.86
CA ALA A 52 -3.02 -2.96 -6.48
C ALA A 52 -2.14 -2.63 -7.71
N GLY A 53 -2.38 -3.29 -8.85
CA GLY A 53 -1.76 -2.99 -10.14
C GLY A 53 -1.98 -1.54 -10.57
N ASP A 54 -3.20 -1.03 -10.43
CA ASP A 54 -3.53 0.38 -10.70
C ASP A 54 -2.75 1.37 -9.82
N GLN A 55 -2.33 0.93 -8.62
CA GLN A 55 -1.48 1.70 -7.69
C GLN A 55 0.02 1.47 -7.89
N GLY A 56 0.40 0.78 -8.98
CA GLY A 56 1.78 0.47 -9.33
C GLY A 56 2.40 -0.68 -8.55
N TRP A 57 1.60 -1.50 -7.85
CA TRP A 57 2.10 -2.71 -7.22
C TRP A 57 2.22 -3.85 -8.22
N GLU A 58 3.38 -4.51 -8.22
CA GLU A 58 3.67 -5.67 -9.03
C GLU A 58 3.61 -6.93 -8.17
N LEU A 59 2.91 -7.96 -8.63
CA LEU A 59 2.94 -9.29 -8.01
C LEU A 59 4.31 -9.93 -8.25
N VAL A 60 4.98 -10.35 -7.18
CA VAL A 60 6.32 -10.95 -7.22
C VAL A 60 6.26 -12.45 -6.98
N ALA A 61 5.45 -12.86 -6.01
CA ALA A 61 5.31 -14.25 -5.61
C ALA A 61 3.91 -14.48 -5.05
N MET A 62 3.47 -15.72 -5.17
CA MET A 62 2.26 -16.19 -4.54
C MET A 62 2.62 -17.48 -3.80
N SER A 63 2.19 -17.60 -2.55
CA SER A 63 2.37 -18.81 -1.76
C SER A 63 1.04 -19.25 -1.15
N GLU A 64 0.87 -20.56 -1.09
CA GLU A 64 -0.24 -21.22 -0.41
C GLU A 64 0.31 -21.99 0.78
N ASP A 65 -0.44 -22.02 1.87
CA ASP A 65 -0.09 -22.77 3.07
C ASP A 65 -0.98 -24.01 3.21
N PRO A 66 -0.55 -25.18 2.72
CA PRO A 66 -1.33 -26.41 2.79
C PRO A 66 -1.29 -27.06 4.18
N SER A 67 -0.51 -26.51 5.12
CA SER A 67 -0.30 -27.12 6.44
C SER A 67 -1.46 -26.88 7.42
N LEU A 68 -2.43 -26.05 7.05
CA LEU A 68 -3.58 -25.75 7.90
C LEU A 68 -4.61 -26.90 7.86
N PRO A 69 -4.86 -27.59 8.98
CA PRO A 69 -5.83 -28.68 9.01
C PRO A 69 -7.25 -28.17 8.75
N GLY A 70 -7.98 -28.85 7.86
CA GLY A 70 -9.37 -28.56 7.51
C GLY A 70 -9.54 -27.78 6.20
N ASN A 71 -10.66 -27.07 6.09
CA ASN A 71 -11.06 -26.28 4.91
C ASN A 71 -10.42 -24.88 4.85
N HIS A 72 -9.34 -24.67 5.61
CA HIS A 72 -8.69 -23.39 5.79
C HIS A 72 -7.68 -23.13 4.66
N GLU A 73 -8.11 -22.38 3.66
CA GLU A 73 -7.25 -21.88 2.58
C GLU A 73 -6.54 -20.61 3.03
N LEU A 74 -5.22 -20.55 2.89
CA LEU A 74 -4.42 -19.34 3.10
C LEU A 74 -3.54 -19.08 1.90
N HIS A 75 -3.81 -17.97 1.21
CA HIS A 75 -3.07 -17.52 0.04
C HIS A 75 -2.40 -16.19 0.37
N ARG A 76 -1.10 -16.10 0.11
CA ARG A 76 -0.27 -14.92 0.35
C ARG A 76 0.26 -14.42 -0.98
N TYR A 77 -0.17 -13.23 -1.38
CA TYR A 77 0.29 -12.55 -2.59
C TYR A 77 1.29 -11.48 -2.18
N HIS A 78 2.56 -11.66 -2.57
CA HIS A 78 3.65 -10.75 -2.26
C HIS A 78 3.79 -9.72 -3.38
N LEU A 79 3.71 -8.45 -3.02
CA LEU A 79 3.80 -7.34 -3.97
C LEU A 79 5.01 -6.47 -3.70
N LYS A 80 5.53 -5.84 -4.74
CA LYS A 80 6.55 -4.79 -4.65
C LYS A 80 6.16 -3.58 -5.48
N ARG A 81 6.67 -2.42 -5.13
CA ARG A 81 6.70 -1.27 -6.03
C ARG A 81 7.91 -0.37 -5.75
N PRO A 82 8.33 0.47 -6.71
CA PRO A 82 9.36 1.47 -6.45
C PRO A 82 8.92 2.41 -5.33
N LYS A 83 9.77 2.60 -4.32
CA LYS A 83 9.51 3.59 -3.26
C LYS A 83 9.65 4.98 -3.86
N ALA A 84 8.54 5.70 -3.95
CA ALA A 84 8.53 7.08 -4.42
C ALA A 84 9.50 7.91 -3.56
N GLN A 85 10.53 8.45 -4.19
CA GLN A 85 11.47 9.33 -3.51
C GLN A 85 10.75 10.68 -3.37
N LEU A 86 10.26 10.98 -2.16
CA LEU A 86 9.69 12.30 -1.86
C LEU A 86 10.70 13.35 -2.30
N ALA A 87 10.33 14.15 -3.31
CA ALA A 87 11.17 15.24 -3.77
C ALA A 87 11.48 16.14 -2.56
N PRO A 88 12.76 16.50 -2.33
CA PRO A 88 13.08 17.40 -1.23
C PRO A 88 12.26 18.68 -1.45
N ARG A 89 11.40 19.00 -0.48
CA ARG A 89 10.66 20.26 -0.46
C ARG A 89 11.69 21.36 -0.60
N GLN A 90 11.79 21.97 -1.79
CA GLN A 90 12.60 23.15 -1.99
C GLN A 90 12.04 24.19 -1.03
N ARG A 91 12.76 24.41 0.09
CA ARG A 91 12.53 25.58 0.94
C ARG A 91 12.57 26.75 -0.04
N ALA A 92 11.44 27.41 -0.23
CA ALA A 92 11.39 28.64 -0.99
C ALA A 92 12.36 29.61 -0.31
N VAL A 93 13.58 29.68 -0.85
CA VAL A 93 14.52 30.75 -0.53
C VAL A 93 13.84 31.99 -1.08
N ARG A 94 13.13 32.73 -0.20
CA ARG A 94 12.80 34.13 -0.45
C ARG A 94 14.13 34.88 -0.56
N GLY A 95 14.72 34.84 -1.74
CA GLY A 95 15.87 35.64 -2.12
C GLY A 95 15.46 37.10 -2.32
N VAL A 96 15.82 37.93 -1.34
CA VAL A 96 16.55 39.19 -1.51
C VAL A 96 16.18 40.11 -2.68
N GLY A 97 15.63 41.29 -2.35
CA GLY A 97 16.19 42.58 -2.80
C GLY A 97 15.52 43.29 -3.98
N ARG A 98 14.70 44.32 -3.69
CA ARG A 98 14.61 45.52 -4.55
C ARG A 98 14.02 46.72 -3.79
N GLY A 99 14.76 47.84 -3.79
CA GLY A 99 14.32 49.16 -3.32
C GLY A 99 15.20 49.68 -2.18
N GLY A 100 16.21 50.54 -2.35
CA GLY A 100 16.50 51.44 -3.45
C GLY A 100 16.36 52.91 -3.01
N ARG A 101 17.38 53.40 -2.29
CA ARG A 101 17.89 54.79 -2.22
C ARG A 101 17.15 55.91 -1.46
N ARG A 102 18.00 56.74 -0.86
CA ARG A 102 17.83 57.86 0.08
C ARG A 102 17.26 59.13 -0.57
N SER A 103 16.62 59.91 0.30
CA SER A 103 16.29 61.34 0.29
C SER A 103 17.35 62.29 -0.28
N VAL A 104 16.96 63.18 -1.21
CA VAL A 104 17.40 64.58 -1.35
C VAL A 104 16.35 65.36 -2.17
N THR A 105 15.79 66.43 -1.60
CA THR A 105 15.45 67.77 -2.17
C THR A 105 14.57 68.46 -1.11
N GLY A 106 14.79 69.70 -0.71
CA GLY A 106 15.16 70.88 -1.50
C GLY A 106 14.10 71.91 -1.18
#